data_AF-A0A7V9G578-F1
#
_entry.id   AF-A0A7V9G578-F1
#
_cell.length_a   1.000
_cell.length_b   1.000
_cell.length_c   1.000
_cell.angle_alpha   90.00
_cell.angle_beta   90.00
_cell.angle_gamma   90.00
#
_symmetry.space_group_name_H-M   'P 1'
#
loop_
_entity.id
_entity.type
_entity.pdbx_description
1 polymer ?
#
loop_
_entity_poly.entity_id
_entity_poly.type
_entity_poly.pdbx_seq_one_letter_code
_entity_poly.pdbx_strand_id
1 'polypeptide(L)'
;MSPFPRSCIALLVLGCALSPSFAAEDADEKLTVDQLPAAVKATLLTAAAGAQLSDFERETEKGATVYTAEFPGAKPGTVVEVTVAEDGTLIGTETETEDADDKKDDKKDDKKEDAKDEHEGHDHK
;
A
#
# COMPACT_ATOMS: atom_id res chain seq x y z
N MET A 1 -4.13 -14.62 10.54
CA MET A 1 -3.17 -13.59 10.12
C MET A 1 -3.03 -13.68 8.61
N SER A 2 -3.98 -13.08 7.90
CA SER A 2 -3.89 -12.88 6.46
C SER A 2 -3.05 -11.62 6.23
N PRO A 3 -2.15 -11.57 5.24
CA PRO A 3 -1.48 -10.32 4.87
C PRO A 3 -2.52 -9.42 4.21
N PHE A 4 -2.73 -8.23 4.76
CA PHE A 4 -3.59 -7.20 4.17
C PHE A 4 -3.03 -6.80 2.79
N PRO A 5 -3.87 -6.64 1.76
CA PRO A 5 -3.44 -6.12 0.47
C PRO A 5 -3.11 -4.63 0.66
N ARG A 6 -1.85 -4.32 0.97
CA ARG A 6 -1.33 -2.95 0.96
C ARG A 6 -1.52 -2.42 -0.44
N SER A 7 -2.42 -1.45 -0.59
CA SER A 7 -2.70 -0.80 -1.87
C SER A 7 -1.40 -0.18 -2.36
N CYS A 8 -0.72 -0.89 -3.27
CA CYS A 8 0.37 -0.32 -4.05
C CYS A 8 -0.21 0.82 -4.89
N ILE A 9 -0.13 2.05 -4.38
CA ILE A 9 -0.43 3.26 -5.14
C ILE A 9 0.68 3.41 -6.18
N ALA A 10 0.55 2.67 -7.27
CA ALA A 10 1.39 2.75 -8.44
C ALA A 10 1.06 4.04 -9.20
N LEU A 11 1.64 5.16 -8.78
CA LEU A 11 1.56 6.42 -9.50
C LEU A 11 2.61 6.46 -10.62
N LEU A 12 2.15 6.08 -11.80
CA LEU A 12 2.88 6.11 -13.07
C LEU A 12 2.99 7.55 -13.58
N VAL A 13 4.17 8.17 -13.48
CA VAL A 13 4.44 9.45 -14.13
C VAL A 13 5.72 9.41 -14.99
N LEU A 14 5.49 9.85 -16.22
CA LEU A 14 6.32 9.83 -17.41
C LEU A 14 7.40 10.93 -17.41
N GLY A 15 8.67 10.52 -17.45
CA GLY A 15 9.73 11.12 -18.29
C GLY A 15 10.54 12.32 -17.77
N CYS A 16 11.82 12.09 -17.45
CA CYS A 16 12.92 13.00 -17.81
C CYS A 16 14.34 12.40 -17.61
N ALA A 17 15.10 12.38 -18.70
CA ALA A 17 16.56 12.51 -18.88
C ALA A 17 17.59 11.82 -17.93
N LEU A 18 18.19 10.75 -18.46
CA LEU A 18 19.64 10.40 -18.47
C LEU A 18 20.50 10.72 -17.22
N SER A 19 20.59 9.75 -16.29
CA SER A 19 21.80 9.43 -15.50
C SER A 19 21.67 8.00 -14.96
N PRO A 20 22.66 7.09 -15.15
CA PRO A 20 22.65 5.77 -14.54
C PRO A 20 23.23 5.88 -13.13
N SER A 21 22.39 6.08 -12.12
CA SER A 21 22.78 5.84 -10.74
C SER A 21 21.69 5.05 -10.06
N PHE A 22 22.09 3.85 -9.62
CA PHE A 22 21.35 2.93 -8.75
C PHE A 22 19.88 2.71 -9.12
N ALA A 23 19.63 1.57 -9.77
CA ALA A 23 18.39 0.85 -9.52
C ALA A 23 18.40 0.43 -8.04
N ALA A 24 18.00 1.37 -7.16
CA ALA A 24 17.44 1.01 -5.87
C ALA A 24 16.13 0.31 -6.22
N GLU A 25 16.11 -0.99 -6.02
CA GLU A 25 14.90 -1.76 -6.08
C GLU A 25 14.00 -1.18 -4.99
N ASP A 26 12.98 -0.41 -5.39
CA ASP A 26 11.97 0.18 -4.52
C ASP A 26 11.11 -0.94 -3.93
N ALA A 27 11.72 -1.69 -3.01
CA ALA A 27 11.07 -2.67 -2.17
C ALA A 27 10.82 -2.01 -0.82
N ASP A 28 9.55 -1.90 -0.47
CA ASP A 28 9.12 -1.66 0.90
C ASP A 28 9.89 -2.61 1.85
N GLU A 29 10.78 -2.04 2.65
CA GLU A 29 11.64 -2.81 3.55
C GLU A 29 11.05 -2.78 4.95
N LYS A 30 10.59 -3.95 5.43
CA LYS A 30 10.21 -4.11 6.85
C LYS A 30 11.43 -3.91 7.74
N LEU A 31 11.30 -2.96 8.65
CA LEU A 31 12.33 -2.58 9.61
C LEU A 31 11.92 -2.94 11.04
N THR A 32 12.93 -2.94 11.90
CA THR A 32 12.75 -2.92 13.35
C THR A 32 12.89 -1.49 13.87
N VAL A 33 12.30 -1.20 15.03
CA VAL A 33 12.36 0.13 15.67
C VAL A 33 13.79 0.63 15.92
N ASP A 34 14.77 -0.26 15.99
CA ASP A 34 16.19 0.05 16.20
C ASP A 34 16.92 0.44 14.91
N GLN A 35 16.34 0.15 13.74
CA GLN A 35 16.85 0.56 12.43
C GLN A 35 16.34 1.94 12.01
N LEU A 36 15.40 2.52 12.76
CA LEU A 36 14.86 3.84 12.47
C LEU A 36 15.88 4.93 12.85
N PRO A 37 16.02 5.97 12.01
CA PRO A 37 16.74 7.18 12.40
C PRO A 37 16.18 7.76 13.71
N ALA A 38 17.06 8.32 14.55
CA ALA A 38 16.66 8.84 15.85
C ALA A 38 15.58 9.93 15.76
N ALA A 39 15.67 10.79 14.73
CA ALA A 39 14.68 11.83 14.46
C ALA A 39 13.31 11.23 14.09
N VAL A 40 13.30 10.26 13.17
CA VAL A 40 12.10 9.51 12.77
C VAL A 40 11.45 8.84 13.98
N LYS A 41 12.22 8.10 14.77
CA LYS A 41 11.73 7.42 15.98
C LYS A 41 11.10 8.40 16.99
N ALA A 42 11.71 9.56 17.20
CA ALA A 42 11.17 10.57 18.09
C ALA A 42 9.84 11.15 17.60
N THR A 43 9.73 11.42 16.29
CA THR A 43 8.49 11.92 15.68
C THR A 43 7.39 10.87 15.73
N LEU A 44 7.67 9.61 15.38
CA LEU A 44 6.71 8.52 15.45
C LEU A 44 6.17 8.33 16.87
N LEU A 45 7.05 8.31 17.88
CA LEU A 45 6.65 8.19 19.30
C LEU A 45 5.79 9.38 19.75
N THR A 46 6.10 10.58 19.26
CA THR A 46 5.32 11.79 19.55
C THR A 46 3.94 11.73 18.90
N ALA A 47 3.87 11.32 17.63
CA ALA A 47 2.62 11.20 16.88
C ALA A 47 1.70 10.12 17.47
N ALA A 48 2.28 9.01 17.93
CA ALA A 48 1.55 7.93 18.60
C ALA A 48 1.06 8.30 20.02
N ALA A 49 1.46 9.45 20.57
CA ALA A 49 1.08 9.89 21.92
C ALA A 49 1.33 8.82 23.02
N GLY A 50 2.39 8.03 22.88
CA GLY A 50 2.72 6.93 23.80
C GLY A 50 2.02 5.60 23.53
N ALA A 51 1.25 5.48 22.43
CA ALA A 51 0.76 4.20 21.95
C ALA A 51 1.92 3.29 21.51
N GLN A 52 1.67 1.98 21.53
CA GLN A 52 2.62 1.00 21.04
C GLN A 52 2.61 1.02 19.51
N LEU A 53 3.75 1.39 18.92
CA LEU A 53 3.98 1.35 17.49
C LEU A 53 4.27 -0.08 17.01
N SER A 54 3.81 -0.39 15.81
CA SER A 54 3.99 -1.67 15.09
C SER A 54 4.19 -1.40 13.60
N ASP A 55 4.54 -2.45 12.84
CA ASP A 55 4.77 -2.41 11.38
C ASP A 55 5.58 -1.20 10.92
N PHE A 56 6.89 -1.22 11.21
CA PHE A 56 7.81 -0.20 10.74
C PHE A 56 8.29 -0.55 9.34
N GLU A 57 8.11 0.36 8.39
CA GLU A 57 8.50 0.13 7.00
C GLU A 57 9.28 1.35 6.48
N ARG A 58 10.16 1.10 5.52
CA ARG A 58 10.89 2.14 4.79
C ARG A 58 10.52 2.04 3.33
N GLU A 59 10.02 3.15 2.81
CA GLU A 59 9.59 3.29 1.43
C GLU A 59 10.31 4.45 0.75
N THR A 60 10.28 4.45 -0.58
CA THR A 60 10.68 5.61 -1.37
C THR A 60 9.43 6.24 -1.97
N GLU A 61 9.05 7.43 -1.48
CA GLU A 61 7.98 8.21 -2.08
C GLU A 61 8.57 9.37 -2.88
N LYS A 62 8.25 9.46 -4.18
CA LYS A 62 8.69 10.56 -5.08
C LYS A 62 10.22 10.78 -5.09
N GLY A 63 10.99 9.70 -4.94
CA GLY A 63 12.45 9.73 -4.90
C GLY A 63 13.05 10.16 -3.55
N ALA A 64 12.24 10.24 -2.50
CA ALA A 64 12.68 10.51 -1.14
C ALA A 64 12.35 9.32 -0.22
N THR A 65 13.27 9.00 0.69
CA THR A 65 13.05 7.96 1.70
C THR A 65 12.09 8.45 2.77
N VAL A 66 11.05 7.65 3.01
CA VAL A 66 10.06 7.86 4.06
C VAL A 66 9.96 6.62 4.93
N TYR A 67 9.46 6.81 6.14
CA TYR A 67 9.29 5.76 7.14
C TYR A 67 7.86 5.78 7.63
N THR A 68 7.23 4.61 7.65
CA THR A 68 5.87 4.44 8.17
C THR A 68 5.87 3.63 9.45
N ALA A 69 4.86 3.84 10.28
CA ALA A 69 4.54 2.97 11.41
C ALA A 69 3.05 3.03 11.70
N GLU A 70 2.52 1.94 12.25
CA GLU A 70 1.11 1.82 12.62
C GLU A 70 0.93 1.85 14.14
N PHE A 71 -0.19 2.41 14.61
CA PHE A 71 -0.63 2.32 16.01
C PHE A 71 -2.15 2.30 16.14
N PRO A 72 -2.71 1.75 17.24
CA PRO A 72 -4.16 1.74 17.45
C PRO A 72 -4.75 3.15 17.49
N GLY A 73 -5.83 3.36 16.72
CA GLY A 73 -6.54 4.63 16.69
C GLY A 73 -7.43 4.88 17.91
N ALA A 74 -8.00 6.07 17.98
CA ALA A 74 -8.87 6.47 19.10
C ALA A 74 -10.20 5.70 19.16
N LYS A 75 -10.62 5.08 18.04
CA LYS A 75 -11.82 4.25 17.96
C LYS A 75 -11.43 2.76 17.94
N PRO A 76 -12.20 1.88 18.59
CA PRO A 76 -11.96 0.45 18.51
C PRO A 76 -12.10 -0.03 17.06
N GLY A 77 -11.17 -0.88 16.62
CA GLY A 77 -11.12 -1.38 15.23
C GLY A 77 -10.57 -0.37 14.22
N THR A 78 -9.90 0.69 14.68
CA THR A 78 -9.17 1.61 13.79
C THR A 78 -7.68 1.50 14.02
N VAL A 79 -6.91 1.59 12.93
CA VAL A 79 -5.46 1.70 12.92
C VAL A 79 -5.08 3.05 12.33
N VAL A 80 -4.02 3.65 12.87
CA VAL A 80 -3.47 4.91 12.37
C VAL A 80 -2.08 4.61 11.83
N GLU A 81 -1.89 4.86 10.54
CA GLU A 81 -0.59 4.90 9.92
C GLU A 81 -0.03 6.32 10.04
N VAL A 82 1.26 6.42 10.36
CA VAL A 82 1.99 7.69 10.39
C VAL A 82 3.21 7.61 9.48
N THR A 83 3.35 8.61 8.61
CA THR A 83 4.45 8.71 7.65
C THR A 83 5.38 9.86 8.02
N VAL A 84 6.68 9.58 8.07
CA VAL A 84 7.72 10.53 8.50
C VAL A 84 8.87 10.51 7.49
N ALA A 85 9.35 11.69 7.10
CA ALA A 85 10.52 11.85 6.25
C ALA A 85 11.82 11.46 7.00
N GLU A 86 12.89 11.14 6.28
CA GLU A 86 14.19 10.78 6.87
C GLU A 86 14.74 11.78 7.90
N ASP A 87 14.46 13.07 7.73
CA ASP A 87 14.88 14.14 8.65
C ASP A 87 14.02 14.23 9.93
N GLY A 88 12.97 13.41 10.03
CA GLY A 88 12.03 13.41 11.15
C GLY A 88 10.82 14.33 10.94
N THR A 89 10.67 14.97 9.77
CA THR A 89 9.48 15.76 9.47
C THR A 89 8.25 14.87 9.30
N LEU A 90 7.19 15.16 10.04
CA LEU A 90 5.90 14.49 9.89
C LEU A 90 5.29 14.84 8.53
N ILE A 91 5.04 13.82 7.69
CA ILE A 91 4.41 13.99 6.39
C ILE A 91 2.89 13.91 6.53
N GLY A 92 2.38 12.91 7.25
CA GLY A 92 0.95 12.68 7.37
C GLY A 92 0.58 11.58 8.35
N THR A 93 -0.72 11.49 8.63
CA THR A 93 -1.33 10.39 9.38
C THR A 93 -2.64 9.99 8.70
N GLU A 94 -2.83 8.71 8.46
CA GLU A 94 -4.04 8.17 7.85
C GLU A 94 -4.70 7.19 8.84
N THR A 95 -6.02 7.23 8.95
CA THR A 95 -6.76 6.33 9.85
C THR A 95 -7.57 5.36 9.00
N GLU A 96 -7.26 4.08 9.09
CA GLU A 96 -8.00 3.01 8.45
C GLU A 96 -8.92 2.33 9.47
N THR A 97 -10.10 1.90 9.02
CA THR A 97 -11.02 1.10 9.83
C THR A 97 -10.90 -0.33 9.34
N GLU A 98 -10.67 -1.29 10.24
CA GLU A 98 -10.77 -2.72 9.93
C GLU A 98 -12.25 -3.05 9.67
N ASP A 99 -12.79 -2.66 8.52
CA ASP A 99 -14.11 -3.10 8.08
C ASP A 99 -14.03 -4.58 7.71
N ALA A 100 -14.71 -5.39 8.50
CA ALA A 100 -14.85 -6.81 8.28
C ALA A 100 -15.68 -7.08 7.00
N ASP A 101 -15.11 -7.88 6.10
CA ASP A 101 -15.80 -8.71 5.08
C ASP A 101 -16.35 -8.00 3.83
N ASP A 102 -15.62 -8.10 2.71
CA ASP A 102 -16.24 -8.48 1.43
C ASP A 102 -15.42 -9.60 0.79
N LYS A 103 -15.67 -10.84 1.24
CA LYS A 103 -15.41 -12.01 0.42
C LYS A 103 -16.52 -12.09 -0.63
N LYS A 104 -16.21 -11.77 -1.89
CA LYS A 104 -16.86 -12.39 -3.04
C LYS A 104 -15.85 -12.88 -4.07
N ASP A 105 -15.47 -14.12 -3.83
CA ASP A 105 -15.42 -15.23 -4.78
C ASP A 105 -14.76 -14.99 -6.14
N ASP A 106 -13.55 -15.53 -6.22
CA ASP A 106 -13.04 -16.26 -7.39
C ASP A 106 -14.13 -16.99 -8.18
N LYS A 107 -14.26 -16.66 -9.47
CA LYS A 107 -14.44 -17.71 -10.48
C LYS A 107 -13.63 -17.43 -11.73
N LYS A 108 -12.45 -18.07 -11.72
CA LYS A 108 -11.60 -18.43 -12.85
C LYS A 108 -12.37 -19.01 -14.04
N ASP A 109 -11.82 -18.70 -15.22
CA ASP A 109 -11.64 -19.57 -16.40
C ASP A 109 -12.87 -20.32 -16.96
N ASP A 110 -13.28 -19.97 -18.19
CA ASP A 110 -13.06 -20.90 -19.30
C ASP A 110 -13.16 -20.22 -20.67
N LYS A 111 -12.03 -20.30 -21.36
CA LYS A 111 -11.77 -20.09 -22.77
C LYS A 111 -12.80 -20.80 -23.66
N LYS A 112 -13.39 -20.10 -24.64
CA LYS A 112 -13.64 -20.71 -25.95
C LYS A 112 -13.64 -19.66 -27.08
N GLU A 113 -12.57 -19.74 -27.87
CA GLU A 113 -12.44 -19.17 -29.20
C GLU A 113 -13.36 -19.92 -30.19
N ASP A 114 -13.71 -19.24 -31.28
CA ASP A 114 -14.13 -19.77 -32.58
C ASP A 114 -15.45 -20.55 -32.68
N ALA A 115 -16.44 -19.96 -33.38
CA ALA A 115 -16.74 -20.32 -34.77
C ALA A 115 -17.99 -19.58 -35.29
N LYS A 116 -17.76 -18.77 -36.31
CA LYS A 116 -18.57 -18.59 -37.54
C LYS A 116 -19.60 -19.71 -37.77
N ASP A 117 -20.85 -19.36 -38.08
CA ASP A 117 -21.50 -19.64 -39.38
C ASP A 117 -23.02 -19.35 -39.33
N GLU A 118 -23.53 -18.95 -40.49
CA GLU A 118 -24.88 -18.48 -40.78
C GLU A 118 -25.92 -19.61 -40.71
N HIS A 119 -27.17 -19.31 -40.32
CA HIS A 119 -28.32 -19.89 -41.02
C HIS A 119 -29.60 -19.07 -40.86
N GLU A 120 -30.30 -18.98 -41.98
CA GLU A 120 -31.56 -18.31 -42.25
C GLU A 120 -32.76 -18.88 -41.48
N GLY A 121 -33.78 -18.01 -41.33
CA GLY A 121 -35.21 -18.30 -41.47
C GLY A 121 -35.82 -19.57 -40.87
N HIS A 122 -36.74 -19.38 -39.93
CA HIS A 122 -38.05 -20.02 -40.09
C HIS A 122 -39.18 -19.24 -39.43
N ASP A 123 -40.17 -18.96 -40.27
CA ASP A 123 -41.53 -18.53 -40.01
C ASP A 123 -42.26 -19.50 -39.06
N HIS A 124 -43.31 -19.02 -38.38
CA HIS A 124 -44.55 -19.71 -37.96
C HIS A 124 -45.05 -19.21 -36.60
N LYS A 125 -45.98 -18.25 -36.58
CA LYS A 125 -47.44 -18.52 -36.61
C LYS A 125 -48.24 -17.30 -36.17
#